data_AF-A0A3B4WIL4-F1
#
_entry.id   AF-A0A3B4WIL4-F1
#
_cell.length_a   1.000
_cell.length_b   1.000
_cell.length_c   1.000
_cell.angle_alpha   90.00
_cell.angle_beta   90.00
_cell.angle_gamma   90.00
#
_symmetry.space_group_name_H-M   'P 1'
#
loop_
_entity.id
_entity.type
_entity.pdbx_description
1 polymer ?
#
loop_
_entity_poly.entity_id
_entity_poly.type
_entity_poly.pdbx_seq_one_letter_code
_entity_poly.pdbx_strand_id
1 'polypeptide(L)'
;LHLNMFSSSTGFKVLLSLMIGPYLPFLVGFSREDVHRLFPFFEKNVWDILRETGYLHIQATKPDTAGCGVNDSPVGLAAYILEKFSTWTDLGNRDLADGGLERKFSLDDLLTNVMIYWTTGSIVSSMRFYKENLKSNPEKRPDAKTGIFVPTGLAAFPGEPMHCPKSWAQIRYRNIYSYTFMPRGGHFAAFEEPQLLASDLVQFVRKVEKFCRTSM
;
A
#
# COMPACT_ATOMS: atom_id res chain seq x y z
N LEU A 1 -16.85 2.06 -0.81
CA LEU A 1 -15.41 2.08 -1.12
C LEU A 1 -14.74 0.93 -0.38
N HIS A 2 -13.99 0.06 -1.05
CA HIS A 2 -13.22 -1.00 -0.39
C HIS A 2 -11.75 -0.84 -0.81
N LEU A 3 -10.83 -0.85 0.16
CA LEU A 3 -9.41 -0.57 -0.04
C LEU A 3 -8.55 -1.61 0.68
N ASN A 4 -7.50 -2.07 0.00
CA ASN A 4 -6.39 -2.83 0.57
C ASN A 4 -5.10 -2.01 0.65
N MET A 5 -5.07 -0.82 0.05
CA MET A 5 -4.00 0.16 0.18
C MET A 5 -4.61 1.47 0.67
N PHE A 6 -4.19 1.94 1.84
CA PHE A 6 -4.70 3.17 2.42
C PHE A 6 -3.69 3.77 3.39
N SER A 7 -3.67 5.09 3.44
CA SER A 7 -2.83 5.86 4.35
C SER A 7 -3.64 6.95 5.03
N SER A 8 -3.09 7.47 6.12
CA SER A 8 -3.63 8.62 6.83
C SER A 8 -2.76 9.85 6.58
N SER A 9 -3.35 11.03 6.69
CA SER A 9 -2.59 12.27 6.83
C SER A 9 -1.79 12.25 8.13
N THR A 10 -0.61 12.84 8.07
CA THR A 10 0.23 13.24 9.20
C THR A 10 -0.46 14.34 10.02
N GLY A 11 -0.28 14.33 11.34
CA GLY A 11 -0.88 15.34 12.22
C GLY A 11 -0.66 15.05 13.70
N PHE A 12 -1.05 15.99 14.56
CA PHE A 12 -0.80 15.93 16.01
C PHE A 12 -1.32 14.63 16.66
N LYS A 13 -2.48 14.12 16.22
CA LYS A 13 -3.04 12.85 16.72
C LYS A 13 -2.16 11.65 16.38
N VAL A 14 -1.61 11.60 15.16
CA VAL A 14 -0.70 10.53 14.74
C VAL A 14 0.59 10.62 15.56
N LEU A 15 1.17 11.82 15.69
CA LEU A 15 2.38 12.02 16.49
C LEU A 15 2.19 11.58 17.96
N LEU A 16 1.09 12.00 18.59
CA LEU A 16 0.77 11.59 19.96
C LEU A 16 0.61 10.07 20.07
N SER A 17 -0.03 9.45 19.08
CA SER A 17 -0.20 8.00 19.06
C SER A 17 1.11 7.22 18.91
N LEU A 18 2.11 7.79 18.24
CA LEU A 18 3.44 7.20 18.12
C LEU A 18 4.21 7.24 19.45
N MET A 19 4.02 8.29 20.26
CA MET A 19 4.67 8.42 21.57
C MET A 19 4.04 7.53 22.63
N ILE A 20 2.71 7.47 22.68
CA ILE A 20 1.95 6.76 23.73
C ILE A 20 1.69 5.30 23.34
N GLY A 21 1.49 5.02 22.05
CA GLY A 21 1.08 3.71 21.52
C GLY A 21 1.91 2.50 21.96
N PRO A 22 3.26 2.59 22.07
CA PRO A 22 4.07 1.47 22.54
C PRO A 22 3.77 1.05 23.99
N TYR A 23 3.40 2.01 24.82
CA TYR A 23 3.24 1.82 26.27
C TYR A 23 1.78 1.64 26.67
N LEU A 24 0.88 2.42 26.07
CA LEU A 24 -0.55 2.46 26.38
C LEU A 24 -1.40 2.46 25.08
N PRO A 25 -1.39 1.37 24.30
CA PRO A 25 -1.99 1.31 22.97
C PRO A 25 -3.50 1.58 22.95
N PHE A 26 -4.22 1.17 23.99
CA PHE A 26 -5.68 1.37 24.07
C PHE A 26 -6.06 2.87 24.11
N LEU A 27 -5.22 3.74 24.67
CA LEU A 27 -5.49 5.18 24.76
C LEU A 27 -5.51 5.86 23.38
N VAL A 28 -4.86 5.25 22.40
CA VAL A 28 -4.71 5.80 21.03
C VAL A 28 -5.46 4.97 19.99
N GLY A 29 -6.27 4.01 20.45
CA GLY A 29 -7.08 3.14 19.62
C GLY A 29 -6.28 2.08 18.85
N PHE A 30 -5.08 1.72 19.33
CA PHE A 30 -4.28 0.65 18.76
C PHE A 30 -4.67 -0.71 19.34
N SER A 31 -4.78 -1.69 18.46
CA SER A 31 -4.79 -3.10 18.82
C SER A 31 -3.37 -3.61 19.09
N ARG A 32 -3.25 -4.83 19.63
CA ARG A 32 -1.95 -5.49 19.77
C ARG A 32 -1.26 -5.69 18.42
N GLU A 33 -2.04 -5.97 17.38
CA GLU A 33 -1.55 -6.15 16.02
C GLU A 33 -0.97 -4.84 15.46
N ASP A 34 -1.64 -3.70 15.73
CA ASP A 34 -1.12 -2.39 15.32
C ASP A 34 0.23 -2.09 15.97
N VAL A 35 0.38 -2.40 17.26
CA VAL A 35 1.67 -2.21 17.96
C VAL A 35 2.75 -3.11 17.36
N HIS A 36 2.43 -4.39 17.09
CA HIS A 36 3.38 -5.32 16.50
C HIS A 36 3.84 -4.88 15.11
N ARG A 37 2.94 -4.37 14.28
CA ARG A 37 3.27 -3.90 12.92
C ARG A 37 3.97 -2.54 12.91
N LEU A 38 3.62 -1.64 13.81
CA LEU A 38 4.21 -0.29 13.84
C LEU A 38 5.55 -0.22 14.56
N PHE A 39 5.80 -1.03 15.60
CA PHE A 39 6.98 -0.84 16.45
C PHE A 39 8.02 -1.97 16.32
N PRO A 40 9.33 -1.66 16.42
CA PRO A 40 9.94 -0.33 16.63
C PRO A 40 9.77 0.61 15.42
N PHE A 41 9.22 1.80 15.66
CA PHE A 41 8.70 2.67 14.59
C PHE A 41 9.76 3.19 13.65
N PHE A 42 10.89 3.66 14.19
CA PHE A 42 11.98 4.18 13.37
C PHE A 42 12.54 3.12 12.42
N GLU A 43 12.73 1.89 12.88
CA GLU A 43 13.21 0.79 12.03
C GLU A 43 12.20 0.44 10.95
N LYS A 44 10.98 0.05 11.36
CA LYS A 44 9.95 -0.47 10.45
C LYS A 44 9.32 0.57 9.52
N ASN A 45 9.29 1.84 9.91
CA ASN A 45 8.52 2.87 9.19
C ASN A 45 9.35 4.07 8.75
N VAL A 46 10.60 4.24 9.21
CA VAL A 46 11.45 5.34 8.74
C VAL A 46 12.60 4.79 7.92
N TRP A 47 13.35 3.83 8.47
CA TRP A 47 14.49 3.25 7.78
C TRP A 47 14.09 2.39 6.60
N ASP A 48 13.11 1.50 6.77
CA ASP A 48 12.62 0.68 5.65
C ASP A 48 12.00 1.55 4.54
N ILE A 49 11.16 2.54 4.89
CA ILE A 49 10.60 3.47 3.89
C ILE A 49 11.72 4.21 3.14
N LEU A 50 12.75 4.69 3.84
CA LEU A 50 13.87 5.38 3.20
C LEU A 50 14.60 4.47 2.20
N ARG A 51 14.82 3.20 2.56
CA ARG A 51 15.46 2.20 1.69
C ARG A 51 14.59 1.86 0.46
N GLU A 52 13.27 1.87 0.62
CA GLU A 52 12.33 1.44 -0.42
C GLU A 52 11.79 2.56 -1.33
N THR A 53 12.08 3.83 -1.05
CA THR A 53 11.52 4.99 -1.78
C THR A 53 12.43 5.58 -2.86
N GLY A 54 13.57 4.97 -3.17
CA GLY A 54 14.47 5.43 -4.24
C GLY A 54 13.78 5.50 -5.62
N TYR A 55 13.00 4.48 -5.96
CA TYR A 55 12.20 4.43 -7.20
C TYR A 55 11.21 5.60 -7.25
N LEU A 56 10.52 5.88 -6.15
CA LEU A 56 9.53 6.94 -6.01
C LEU A 56 10.17 8.30 -6.30
N HIS A 57 11.35 8.55 -5.72
CA HIS A 57 12.05 9.83 -5.85
C HIS A 57 12.52 10.10 -7.29
N ILE A 58 13.13 9.11 -7.96
CA ILE A 58 13.59 9.31 -9.33
C ILE A 58 12.43 9.46 -10.32
N GLN A 59 11.35 8.70 -10.15
CA GLN A 59 10.15 8.82 -10.98
C GLN A 59 9.40 10.13 -10.75
N ALA A 60 9.39 10.64 -9.52
CA ALA A 60 8.77 11.92 -9.18
C ALA A 60 9.50 13.13 -9.78
N THR A 61 10.78 12.99 -10.11
CA THR A 61 11.63 14.14 -10.49
C THR A 61 12.09 14.09 -11.95
N LYS A 62 12.61 12.94 -12.40
CA LYS A 62 13.22 12.73 -13.71
C LYS A 62 12.67 11.44 -14.39
N PRO A 63 11.34 11.28 -14.52
CA PRO A 63 10.73 10.06 -15.05
C PRO A 63 11.19 9.75 -16.48
N ASP A 64 11.28 10.77 -17.34
CA ASP A 64 11.73 10.62 -18.73
C ASP A 64 13.19 10.14 -18.83
N THR A 65 14.07 10.56 -17.90
CA THR A 65 15.47 10.12 -17.89
C THR A 65 15.60 8.66 -17.47
N ALA A 66 15.00 8.30 -16.33
CA ALA A 66 15.04 6.93 -15.84
C ALA A 66 14.29 5.97 -16.76
N GLY A 67 13.10 6.38 -17.21
CA GLY A 67 12.22 5.59 -18.05
C GLY A 67 12.84 5.26 -19.41
N CYS A 68 13.60 6.17 -20.04
CA CYS A 68 14.29 5.86 -21.30
C CYS A 68 15.26 4.66 -21.15
N GLY A 69 16.07 4.63 -20.09
CA GLY A 69 17.01 3.52 -19.86
C GLY A 69 16.30 2.20 -19.56
N VAL A 70 15.22 2.25 -18.79
CA VAL A 70 14.42 1.06 -18.46
C VAL A 70 13.63 0.56 -19.67
N ASN A 71 13.16 1.45 -20.55
CA ASN A 71 12.36 1.10 -21.73
C ASN A 71 13.18 0.46 -22.86
N ASP A 72 14.48 0.74 -22.93
CA ASP A 72 15.36 0.21 -23.99
C ASP A 72 15.95 -1.18 -23.66
N SER A 73 15.78 -1.64 -22.42
CA SER A 73 16.34 -2.93 -21.95
C SER A 73 15.26 -3.82 -21.34
N PRO A 74 14.92 -4.97 -21.95
CA PRO A 74 13.90 -5.87 -21.38
C PRO A 74 14.35 -6.46 -20.05
N VAL A 75 15.65 -6.70 -19.86
CA VAL A 75 16.23 -7.14 -18.58
C VAL A 75 16.15 -6.00 -17.55
N GLY A 76 16.44 -4.76 -17.96
CA GLY A 76 16.33 -3.58 -17.11
C GLY A 76 14.88 -3.36 -16.63
N LEU A 77 13.91 -3.47 -17.55
CA LEU A 77 12.49 -3.38 -17.24
C LEU A 77 12.04 -4.48 -16.28
N ALA A 78 12.38 -5.74 -16.58
CA ALA A 78 12.04 -6.87 -15.73
C ALA A 78 12.62 -6.70 -14.32
N ALA A 79 13.91 -6.40 -14.19
CA ALA A 79 14.54 -6.19 -12.88
C ALA A 79 13.87 -5.05 -12.09
N TYR A 80 13.56 -3.93 -12.76
CA TYR A 80 12.94 -2.76 -12.13
C TYR A 80 11.52 -3.02 -11.61
N ILE A 81 10.74 -3.84 -12.31
CA ILE A 81 9.37 -4.20 -11.92
C ILE A 81 9.36 -5.35 -10.90
N LEU A 82 10.10 -6.43 -11.18
CA LEU A 82 10.07 -7.66 -10.39
C LEU A 82 10.63 -7.47 -8.98
N GLU A 83 11.60 -6.56 -8.78
CA GLU A 83 12.06 -6.21 -7.43
C GLU A 83 10.89 -5.75 -6.53
N LYS A 84 9.88 -5.05 -7.07
CA LYS A 84 8.70 -4.66 -6.29
C LYS A 84 7.81 -5.84 -5.94
N PHE A 85 7.63 -6.79 -6.86
CA PHE A 85 6.94 -8.05 -6.55
C PHE A 85 7.67 -8.88 -5.49
N SER A 86 8.99 -8.76 -5.38
CA SER A 86 9.74 -9.37 -4.29
C SER A 86 9.47 -8.65 -2.96
N THR A 87 9.92 -7.40 -2.86
CA THR A 87 9.99 -6.67 -1.59
C THR A 87 8.61 -6.31 -1.02
N TRP A 88 7.64 -5.98 -1.88
CA TRP A 88 6.31 -5.55 -1.42
C TRP A 88 5.33 -6.72 -1.18
N THR A 89 5.74 -7.94 -1.52
CA THR A 89 5.06 -9.16 -1.08
C THR A 89 5.46 -9.51 0.35
N ASP A 90 6.77 -9.45 0.63
CA ASP A 90 7.35 -9.66 1.96
C ASP A 90 8.72 -8.95 2.02
N LEU A 91 8.91 -8.06 3.00
CA LEU A 91 10.19 -7.37 3.20
C LEU A 91 11.36 -8.34 3.43
N GLY A 92 11.09 -9.52 4.00
CA GLY A 92 12.08 -10.57 4.21
C GLY A 92 12.61 -11.20 2.93
N ASN A 93 11.97 -10.96 1.78
CA ASN A 93 12.45 -11.47 0.50
C ASN A 93 13.71 -10.77 -0.01
N ARG A 94 14.02 -9.57 0.47
CA ARG A 94 15.15 -8.75 0.01
C ARG A 94 16.53 -9.41 0.16
N ASP A 95 16.68 -10.24 1.19
CA ASP A 95 17.96 -10.90 1.49
C ASP A 95 18.06 -12.30 0.88
N LEU A 96 17.06 -12.72 0.10
CA LEU A 96 17.06 -14.00 -0.61
C LEU A 96 17.79 -13.88 -1.95
N ALA A 97 18.56 -14.91 -2.31
CA ALA A 97 19.29 -14.96 -3.56
C ALA A 97 18.38 -14.94 -4.81
N ASP A 98 17.18 -15.49 -4.70
CA ASP A 98 16.16 -15.53 -5.76
C ASP A 98 15.10 -14.43 -5.62
N GLY A 99 15.23 -13.56 -4.61
CA GLY A 99 14.22 -12.55 -4.26
C GLY A 99 12.86 -13.13 -3.89
N GLY A 100 12.71 -14.44 -3.65
CA GLY A 100 11.43 -15.04 -3.29
C GLY A 100 10.30 -14.84 -4.32
N LEU A 101 10.62 -14.54 -5.59
CA LEU A 101 9.64 -14.15 -6.62
C LEU A 101 8.56 -15.22 -6.87
N GLU A 102 8.96 -16.50 -6.85
CA GLU A 102 8.06 -17.63 -7.14
C GLU A 102 7.29 -18.14 -5.92
N ARG A 103 7.43 -17.50 -4.74
CA ARG A 103 6.72 -17.93 -3.52
C ARG A 103 5.22 -17.69 -3.60
N LYS A 104 4.80 -16.66 -4.34
CA LYS A 104 3.39 -16.22 -4.45
C LYS A 104 2.86 -16.15 -5.87
N PHE A 105 3.74 -16.08 -6.86
CA PHE A 105 3.38 -15.91 -8.26
C PHE A 105 4.10 -16.95 -9.10
N SER A 106 3.50 -17.33 -10.23
CA SER A 106 4.27 -18.02 -11.26
C SER A 106 5.13 -17.01 -12.03
N LEU A 107 6.22 -17.48 -12.65
CA LEU A 107 6.99 -16.63 -13.56
C LEU A 107 6.17 -16.15 -14.75
N ASP A 108 5.24 -16.96 -15.26
CA ASP A 108 4.35 -16.56 -16.36
C ASP A 108 3.45 -15.39 -15.96
N ASP A 109 2.91 -15.40 -14.74
CA ASP A 109 2.08 -14.32 -14.22
C ASP A 109 2.88 -13.02 -14.05
N LEU A 110 4.10 -13.13 -13.50
CA LEU A 110 5.02 -12.00 -13.33
C LEU A 110 5.47 -11.43 -14.68
N LEU A 111 5.88 -12.29 -15.61
CA LEU A 111 6.30 -11.88 -16.95
C LEU A 111 5.13 -11.33 -17.75
N THR A 112 3.91 -11.81 -17.55
CA THR A 112 2.71 -11.21 -18.15
C THR A 112 2.58 -9.74 -17.74
N ASN A 113 2.78 -9.42 -16.45
CA ASN A 113 2.78 -8.03 -15.99
C ASN A 113 3.88 -7.21 -16.67
N VAL A 114 5.12 -7.72 -16.70
CA VAL A 114 6.26 -7.06 -17.39
C VAL A 114 5.96 -6.84 -18.88
N MET A 115 5.36 -7.82 -19.54
CA MET A 115 5.03 -7.75 -20.97
C MET A 115 3.98 -6.71 -21.29
N ILE A 116 3.04 -6.43 -20.38
CA ILE A 116 2.12 -5.30 -20.54
C ILE A 116 2.91 -3.99 -20.65
N TYR A 117 3.90 -3.75 -19.78
CA TYR A 117 4.75 -2.55 -19.86
C TYR A 117 5.64 -2.54 -21.11
N TRP A 118 6.26 -3.67 -21.42
CA TRP A 118 7.21 -3.80 -22.54
C TRP A 118 6.53 -3.56 -23.89
N THR A 119 5.44 -4.29 -24.18
CA THR A 119 4.77 -4.26 -25.49
C THR A 119 4.06 -2.94 -25.76
N THR A 120 3.66 -2.23 -24.70
CA THR A 120 3.02 -0.91 -24.81
C THR A 120 4.00 0.25 -24.77
N GLY A 121 5.28 0.01 -24.45
CA GLY A 121 6.29 1.07 -24.26
C GLY A 121 5.90 2.07 -23.16
N SER A 122 5.13 1.62 -22.15
CA SER A 122 4.41 2.53 -21.25
C SER A 122 5.15 2.87 -19.96
N ILE A 123 6.35 2.32 -19.72
CA ILE A 123 7.10 2.56 -18.48
C ILE A 123 7.41 4.05 -18.25
N VAL A 124 7.77 4.80 -19.29
CA VAL A 124 8.00 6.26 -19.17
C VAL A 124 6.72 6.97 -18.76
N SER A 125 5.60 6.66 -19.42
CA SER A 125 4.31 7.28 -19.12
C SER A 125 3.79 6.93 -17.73
N SER A 126 4.00 5.70 -17.25
CA SER A 126 3.63 5.31 -15.89
C SER A 126 4.47 6.03 -14.84
N MET A 127 5.76 6.25 -15.09
CA MET A 127 6.63 7.01 -14.17
C MET A 127 6.22 8.49 -14.08
N ARG A 128 5.77 9.11 -15.19
CA ARG A 128 5.29 10.52 -15.19
C ARG A 128 4.11 10.74 -14.24
N PHE A 129 3.31 9.71 -13.94
CA PHE A 129 2.25 9.77 -12.94
C PHE A 129 2.76 10.22 -11.57
N TYR A 130 3.96 9.76 -11.16
CA TYR A 130 4.57 10.16 -9.90
C TYR A 130 4.96 11.62 -9.90
N LYS A 131 5.59 12.10 -10.98
CA LYS A 131 5.97 13.50 -11.13
C LYS A 131 4.76 14.43 -11.03
N GLU A 132 3.66 14.08 -11.69
CA GLU A 132 2.44 14.89 -11.63
C GLU A 132 1.78 14.90 -10.24
N ASN A 133 1.85 13.80 -9.50
CA ASN A 133 1.24 13.70 -8.19
C ASN A 133 2.10 14.29 -7.06
N LEU A 134 3.41 14.41 -7.26
CA LEU A 134 4.37 14.93 -6.28
C LEU A 134 4.93 16.32 -6.63
N LYS A 135 4.38 17.00 -7.65
CA LYS A 135 4.78 18.36 -8.04
C LYS A 135 4.57 19.44 -6.96
N SER A 136 3.70 19.17 -6.00
CA SER A 136 3.34 20.10 -4.92
C SER A 136 3.15 19.32 -3.63
N ASN A 137 3.33 19.98 -2.48
CA ASN A 137 3.16 19.36 -1.17
C ASN A 137 1.80 18.62 -1.07
N PRO A 138 1.81 17.27 -0.94
CA PRO A 138 0.59 16.47 -0.87
C PRO A 138 -0.36 16.89 0.26
N GLU A 139 0.18 17.33 1.40
CA GLU A 139 -0.61 17.74 2.58
C GLU A 139 -1.42 19.03 2.33
N LYS A 140 -1.01 19.83 1.34
CA LYS A 140 -1.72 21.06 0.98
C LYS A 140 -2.81 20.84 -0.06
N ARG A 141 -2.86 19.65 -0.68
CA ARG A 141 -3.86 19.36 -1.71
C ARG A 141 -5.27 19.29 -1.10
N PRO A 142 -6.32 19.78 -1.79
CA PRO A 142 -7.69 19.70 -1.28
C PRO A 142 -8.11 18.27 -0.93
N ASP A 143 -7.77 17.30 -1.79
CA ASP A 143 -8.13 15.90 -1.61
C ASP A 143 -7.52 15.25 -0.36
N ALA A 144 -6.37 15.74 0.11
CA ALA A 144 -5.76 15.28 1.36
C ALA A 144 -6.50 15.77 2.61
N LYS A 145 -7.23 16.89 2.50
CA LYS A 145 -7.99 17.50 3.61
C LYS A 145 -9.48 17.12 3.60
N THR A 146 -9.98 16.62 2.47
CA THR A 146 -11.38 16.22 2.33
C THR A 146 -11.64 14.88 3.01
N GLY A 147 -12.58 14.88 3.96
CA GLY A 147 -13.08 13.65 4.58
C GLY A 147 -13.92 12.81 3.61
N ILE A 148 -13.80 11.49 3.72
CA ILE A 148 -14.54 10.51 2.92
C ILE A 148 -15.68 9.96 3.79
N PHE A 149 -16.92 10.23 3.39
CA PHE A 149 -18.14 9.89 4.15
C PHE A 149 -18.90 8.69 3.59
N VAL A 150 -18.55 8.21 2.39
CA VAL A 150 -19.14 6.99 1.82
C VAL A 150 -18.75 5.77 2.67
N PRO A 151 -19.61 4.73 2.76
CA PRO A 151 -19.27 3.49 3.45
C PRO A 151 -17.94 2.92 2.97
N THR A 152 -17.02 2.67 3.91
CA THR A 152 -15.64 2.27 3.64
C THR A 152 -15.30 0.94 4.31
N GLY A 153 -14.72 0.01 3.56
CA GLY A 153 -14.11 -1.23 4.06
C GLY A 153 -12.60 -1.20 3.84
N LEU A 154 -11.83 -1.59 4.86
CA LEU A 154 -10.37 -1.55 4.85
C LEU A 154 -9.80 -2.94 5.16
N ALA A 155 -8.95 -3.46 4.26
CA ALA A 155 -8.27 -4.74 4.39
C ALA A 155 -6.77 -4.51 4.65
N ALA A 156 -6.30 -4.79 5.88
CA ALA A 156 -4.92 -4.54 6.30
C ALA A 156 -4.06 -5.81 6.15
N PHE A 157 -3.37 -5.93 5.02
CA PHE A 157 -2.44 -7.01 4.71
C PHE A 157 -1.12 -6.87 5.50
N PRO A 158 -0.56 -7.97 6.04
CA PRO A 158 0.64 -7.90 6.87
C PRO A 158 1.91 -7.52 6.10
N GLY A 159 2.01 -7.86 4.81
CA GLY A 159 3.16 -7.51 3.96
C GLY A 159 3.06 -6.14 3.28
N GLU A 160 2.02 -5.34 3.55
CA GLU A 160 1.92 -3.98 2.99
C GLU A 160 3.07 -3.10 3.53
N PRO A 161 3.85 -2.42 2.67
CA PRO A 161 4.99 -1.60 3.09
C PRO A 161 4.69 -0.54 4.16
N MET A 162 3.44 -0.08 4.27
CA MET A 162 3.02 0.86 5.31
C MET A 162 1.74 0.40 6.00
N HIS A 163 1.85 0.08 7.29
CA HIS A 163 0.68 -0.24 8.10
C HIS A 163 -0.05 1.02 8.57
N CYS A 164 -1.36 1.09 8.35
CA CYS A 164 -2.20 2.19 8.79
C CYS A 164 -3.27 1.70 9.79
N PRO A 165 -3.10 1.91 11.11
CA PRO A 165 -4.12 1.57 12.10
C PRO A 165 -5.48 2.20 11.80
N LYS A 166 -6.55 1.53 12.24
CA LYS A 166 -7.92 2.02 12.08
C LYS A 166 -8.11 3.44 12.64
N SER A 167 -7.53 3.75 13.80
CA SER A 167 -7.64 5.07 14.44
C SER A 167 -7.03 6.19 13.59
N TRP A 168 -6.00 5.89 12.80
CA TRP A 168 -5.42 6.82 11.83
C TRP A 168 -6.29 6.93 10.59
N ALA A 169 -6.72 5.80 10.02
CA ALA A 169 -7.60 5.78 8.85
C ALA A 169 -8.89 6.60 9.09
N GLN A 170 -9.43 6.57 10.32
CA GLN A 170 -10.62 7.35 10.72
C GLN A 170 -10.46 8.88 10.59
N ILE A 171 -9.24 9.40 10.51
CA ILE A 171 -9.00 10.83 10.28
C ILE A 171 -9.57 11.24 8.92
N ARG A 172 -9.36 10.41 7.89
CA ARG A 172 -9.82 10.63 6.52
C ARG A 172 -11.14 9.92 6.23
N TYR A 173 -11.27 8.64 6.57
CA TYR A 173 -12.45 7.82 6.31
C TYR A 173 -13.41 7.86 7.49
N ARG A 174 -14.44 8.70 7.41
CA ARG A 174 -15.36 8.97 8.53
C ARG A 174 -16.41 7.88 8.73
N ASN A 175 -16.55 6.98 7.77
CA ASN A 175 -17.60 5.96 7.77
C ASN A 175 -17.04 4.55 7.48
N ILE A 176 -16.20 4.05 8.38
CA ILE A 176 -15.57 2.72 8.25
C ILE A 176 -16.52 1.62 8.79
N TYR A 177 -17.00 0.77 7.88
CA TYR A 177 -17.88 -0.37 8.16
C TYR A 177 -17.13 -1.66 8.47
N SER A 178 -15.96 -1.84 7.85
CA SER A 178 -15.07 -2.97 8.13
C SER A 178 -13.62 -2.51 8.16
N TYR A 179 -12.88 -3.07 9.11
CA TYR A 179 -11.43 -2.99 9.16
C TYR A 179 -10.96 -4.40 9.52
N THR A 180 -10.33 -5.08 8.58
CA THR A 180 -9.99 -6.50 8.67
C THR A 180 -8.48 -6.65 8.65
N PHE A 181 -7.89 -7.21 9.72
CA PHE A 181 -6.51 -7.69 9.66
C PHE A 181 -6.47 -8.98 8.85
N MET A 182 -5.79 -8.95 7.71
CA MET A 182 -5.64 -10.15 6.89
C MET A 182 -4.58 -11.08 7.48
N PRO A 183 -4.75 -12.41 7.36
CA PRO A 183 -3.84 -13.38 7.96
C PRO A 183 -2.51 -13.50 7.20
N ARG A 184 -2.47 -13.13 5.92
CA ARG A 184 -1.30 -13.23 5.02
C ARG A 184 -1.50 -12.37 3.77
N GLY A 185 -0.44 -12.22 2.98
CA GLY A 185 -0.38 -11.39 1.76
C GLY A 185 0.23 -10.01 2.03
N GLY A 186 0.64 -9.33 0.96
CA GLY A 186 1.26 -8.01 0.98
C GLY A 186 0.54 -7.01 0.10
N HIS A 187 1.32 -6.22 -0.63
CA HIS A 187 0.82 -5.09 -1.40
C HIS A 187 -0.09 -5.49 -2.57
N PHE A 188 0.22 -6.60 -3.25
CA PHE A 188 -0.51 -7.06 -4.42
C PHE A 188 -1.65 -8.00 -4.03
N ALA A 189 -2.44 -7.62 -3.02
CA ALA A 189 -3.46 -8.46 -2.37
C ALA A 189 -4.35 -9.27 -3.32
N ALA A 190 -4.84 -8.66 -4.41
CA ALA A 190 -5.72 -9.33 -5.38
C ALA A 190 -5.00 -10.43 -6.17
N PHE A 191 -3.69 -10.27 -6.36
CA PHE A 191 -2.84 -11.17 -7.12
C PHE A 191 -2.21 -12.24 -6.21
N GLU A 192 -1.82 -11.87 -4.99
CA GLU A 192 -1.24 -12.77 -4.00
C GLU A 192 -2.28 -13.68 -3.31
N GLU A 193 -3.43 -13.12 -2.94
CA GLU A 193 -4.43 -13.80 -2.11
C GLU A 193 -5.86 -13.49 -2.62
N PRO A 194 -6.18 -13.84 -3.89
CA PRO A 194 -7.43 -13.45 -4.54
C PRO A 194 -8.68 -13.85 -3.75
N GLN A 195 -8.70 -15.05 -3.16
CA GLN A 195 -9.86 -15.53 -2.40
C GLN A 195 -10.03 -14.79 -1.07
N LEU A 196 -8.94 -14.38 -0.41
CA LEU A 196 -9.01 -13.60 0.83
C LEU A 196 -9.58 -12.22 0.56
N LEU A 197 -9.04 -11.52 -0.44
CA LEU A 197 -9.52 -10.18 -0.80
C LEU A 197 -10.97 -10.22 -1.29
N ALA A 198 -11.32 -11.15 -2.18
CA ALA A 198 -12.67 -11.30 -2.69
C ALA A 198 -13.69 -11.59 -1.56
N SER A 199 -13.32 -12.46 -0.61
CA SER A 199 -14.19 -12.79 0.52
C SER A 199 -14.46 -11.57 1.41
N ASP A 200 -13.44 -10.77 1.72
CA ASP A 200 -13.60 -9.55 2.52
C ASP A 200 -14.43 -8.48 1.79
N LEU A 201 -14.20 -8.32 0.47
CA LEU A 201 -14.98 -7.42 -0.37
C LEU A 201 -16.47 -7.82 -0.39
N VAL A 202 -16.78 -9.09 -0.59
CA VAL A 202 -18.17 -9.60 -0.56
C VAL A 202 -18.81 -9.41 0.82
N GLN A 203 -18.07 -9.67 1.91
CA GLN A 203 -18.57 -9.43 3.26
C GLN A 203 -18.85 -7.94 3.52
N PHE A 204 -17.97 -7.05 3.05
CA PHE A 204 -18.18 -5.61 3.11
C PHE A 204 -19.45 -5.20 2.36
N VAL A 205 -19.63 -5.64 1.12
CA VAL A 205 -20.82 -5.33 0.31
C VAL A 205 -22.09 -5.78 1.03
N ARG A 206 -22.13 -7.01 1.56
CA ARG A 206 -23.28 -7.52 2.33
C ARG A 206 -23.61 -6.65 3.55
N LYS A 207 -22.59 -6.15 4.27
CA LYS A 207 -22.79 -5.25 5.42
C LYS A 207 -23.42 -3.93 4.99
N VAL A 208 -22.94 -3.34 3.89
CA VAL A 208 -23.48 -2.09 3.35
C VAL A 208 -24.92 -2.27 2.87
N GLU A 209 -25.21 -3.33 2.11
CA GLU A 209 -26.57 -3.62 1.63
C GLU A 209 -27.56 -3.84 2.78
N LYS A 210 -27.15 -4.58 3.81
CA LYS A 210 -27.98 -4.80 5.00
C LYS A 210 -28.31 -3.48 5.69
N PHE A 211 -27.32 -2.60 5.86
CA PHE A 211 -27.53 -1.29 6.47
C PHE A 211 -28.53 -0.45 5.66
N CYS A 212 -28.35 -0.35 4.34
CA CYS A 212 -29.26 0.40 3.48
C CYS A 212 -30.71 -0.11 3.57
N ARG A 213 -30.92 -1.42 3.70
CA ARG A 213 -32.26 -2.02 3.86
C ARG A 213 -32.90 -1.74 5.22
N THR A 214 -32.11 -1.59 6.28
CA THR A 214 -32.62 -1.30 7.64
C THR A 214 -32.82 0.19 7.92
N SER A 215 -32.33 1.07 7.05
CA SER A 215 -32.42 2.53 7.18
C SER A 215 -33.48 3.16 6.27
N MET A 216 -34.24 2.35 5.53
CA MET A 216 -35.48 2.72 4.85
C MET A 216 -36.68 2.26 5.67
#